data_AF-A0AAW9PSX3-F1
#
_entry.id   AF-A0AAW9PSX3-F1
#
_cell.length_a   1.000
_cell.length_b   1.000
_cell.length_c   1.000
_cell.angle_alpha   90.00
_cell.angle_beta   90.00
_cell.angle_gamma   90.00
#
_symmetry.space_group_name_H-M   'P 1'
#
loop_
_entity.id
_entity.type
_entity.pdbx_description
1 polymer ?
#
loop_
_entity_poly.entity_id
_entity_poly.type
_entity_poly.pdbx_seq_one_letter_code
_entity_poly.pdbx_strand_id
1 'polypeptide(L)'
;MPSISLQGQSAIILTERGKTIAGTRITIYDIMDYVTAGYPTKFIQSLFDLTDAQINGALSYIETHRAEVEAEYEIVLKEAEELRQYYEEQNRDRLAQIATLPPPVGLEAAWEKLQVSKARHLSKT
;
A
#
# COMPACT_ATOMS: atom_id res chain seq x y z
N MET A 1 -7.46 21.77 22.20
CA MET A 1 -7.10 21.71 20.77
C MET A 1 -8.36 22.01 19.98
N PRO A 2 -8.49 23.17 19.33
CA PRO A 2 -9.73 23.51 18.64
C PRO A 2 -9.80 22.73 17.33
N SER A 3 -10.78 21.85 17.21
CA SER A 3 -11.17 21.21 15.96
C SER A 3 -11.84 22.25 15.07
N ILE A 4 -11.21 22.61 13.96
CA ILE A 4 -11.83 23.41 12.91
C ILE A 4 -12.96 22.56 12.32
N SER A 5 -14.19 22.99 12.59
CA SER A 5 -15.39 22.43 11.95
C SER A 5 -15.43 22.93 10.50
N LEU A 6 -15.30 22.03 9.53
CA LEU A 6 -15.46 22.32 8.11
C LEU A 6 -16.91 22.04 7.70
N GLN A 7 -17.60 23.11 7.29
CA GLN A 7 -18.90 23.07 6.66
C GLN A 7 -18.81 22.33 5.32
N GLY A 8 -19.69 21.34 5.12
CA GLY A 8 -19.68 20.45 3.96
C GLY A 8 -18.62 19.36 4.11
N GLN A 9 -19.06 18.12 4.32
CA GLN A 9 -18.17 16.98 4.51
C GLN A 9 -17.44 16.70 3.18
N SER A 10 -16.28 17.34 2.98
CA SER A 10 -15.44 17.11 1.79
C SER A 10 -15.08 15.63 1.73
N ALA A 11 -15.28 15.02 0.56
CA ALA A 11 -14.93 13.61 0.34
C ALA A 11 -13.44 13.35 0.58
N ILE A 12 -12.59 14.37 0.40
CA ILE A 12 -11.15 14.34 0.65
C ILE A 12 -10.78 15.31 1.76
N ILE A 13 -10.01 14.83 2.74
CA ILE A 13 -9.49 15.59 3.88
C ILE A 13 -7.96 15.54 3.90
N LEU A 14 -7.31 16.63 4.31
CA LEU A 14 -5.86 16.65 4.50
C LEU A 14 -5.52 16.05 5.87
N THR A 15 -4.64 15.05 5.89
CA THR A 15 -4.12 14.43 7.11
C THR A 15 -2.60 14.43 7.11
N GLU A 16 -1.98 13.96 8.19
CA GLU A 16 -0.55 13.68 8.28
C GLU A 16 -0.01 12.74 7.19
N ARG A 17 -0.88 11.93 6.57
CA ARG A 17 -0.55 11.01 5.47
C ARG A 17 -0.78 11.63 4.08
N GLY A 18 -1.27 12.87 4.03
CA GLY A 18 -1.70 13.53 2.81
C GLY A 18 -3.22 13.50 2.61
N LYS A 19 -3.64 13.65 1.34
CA LYS A 19 -5.05 13.75 0.94
C LYS A 19 -5.75 12.39 1.07
N THR A 20 -6.62 12.28 2.08
CA THR A 20 -7.25 11.03 2.54
C THR A 20 -8.75 11.07 2.28
N ILE A 21 -9.35 9.95 1.90
CA ILE A 21 -10.80 9.83 1.73
C ILE A 21 -11.47 9.85 3.10
N ALA A 22 -12.45 10.75 3.28
CA ALA A 22 -13.16 10.95 4.53
C ALA A 22 -13.73 9.63 5.09
N GLY A 23 -13.50 9.40 6.37
CA GLY A 23 -13.91 8.18 7.07
C GLY A 23 -13.02 6.97 6.85
N THR A 24 -11.88 7.11 6.16
CA THR A 24 -10.92 6.02 5.92
C THR A 24 -9.49 6.44 6.23
N ARG A 25 -8.55 5.50 6.15
CA ARG A 25 -7.10 5.78 6.10
C ARG A 25 -6.55 5.70 4.67
N ILE A 26 -7.42 5.59 3.67
CA ILE A 26 -7.04 5.40 2.27
C ILE A 26 -6.75 6.77 1.68
N THR A 27 -5.55 6.93 1.15
CA THR A 27 -5.14 8.15 0.44
C THR A 27 -5.65 8.12 -1.00
N ILE A 28 -5.75 9.29 -1.63
CA ILE A 28 -6.04 9.34 -3.07
C ILE A 28 -4.91 8.70 -3.89
N TYR A 29 -3.69 8.65 -3.35
CA TYR A 29 -2.53 8.03 -4.00
C TYR A 29 -2.66 6.50 -4.07
N ASP A 30 -3.24 5.86 -3.04
CA ASP A 30 -3.56 4.43 -3.06
C ASP A 30 -4.54 4.07 -4.19
N ILE A 31 -5.42 5.00 -4.56
CA ILE A 31 -6.35 4.84 -5.68
C ILE A 31 -5.65 5.09 -7.03
N MET A 32 -4.66 5.99 -7.08
CA MET A 32 -3.97 6.38 -8.31
C MET A 32 -3.26 5.20 -8.97
N ASP A 33 -2.70 4.25 -8.21
CA ASP A 33 -2.11 3.01 -8.74
C ASP A 33 -3.08 2.27 -9.68
N TYR A 34 -4.37 2.23 -9.31
CA TYR A 34 -5.39 1.49 -10.04
C TYR A 34 -6.03 2.33 -11.14
N VAL A 35 -6.23 3.62 -10.89
CA VAL A 35 -6.78 4.55 -11.90
C VAL A 35 -5.82 4.67 -13.08
N THR A 36 -4.52 4.86 -12.82
CA THR A 36 -3.49 4.97 -13.87
C THR A 36 -3.33 3.65 -14.65
N ALA A 37 -3.50 2.50 -13.99
CA ALA A 37 -3.53 1.19 -14.64
C ALA A 37 -4.87 0.85 -15.34
N GLY A 38 -5.86 1.75 -15.31
CA GLY A 38 -7.12 1.61 -16.04
C GLY A 38 -8.09 0.58 -15.44
N TYR A 39 -7.98 0.29 -14.14
CA TYR A 39 -8.89 -0.66 -13.49
C TYR A 39 -10.32 -0.11 -13.41
N PRO A 40 -11.35 -0.97 -13.54
CA PRO A 40 -12.74 -0.54 -13.40
C PRO A 40 -13.04 0.05 -12.02
N THR A 41 -13.83 1.13 -11.95
CA THR A 41 -14.21 1.77 -10.68
C THR A 41 -14.82 0.80 -9.66
N LYS A 42 -15.67 -0.13 -10.11
CA LYS A 42 -16.29 -1.14 -9.24
C LYS A 42 -15.27 -2.13 -8.65
N PHE A 43 -14.18 -2.40 -9.37
CA PHE A 43 -13.08 -3.20 -8.85
C PHE A 43 -12.34 -2.45 -7.75
N ILE A 44 -11.96 -1.20 -8.00
CA ILE A 44 -11.28 -0.33 -7.02
C ILE A 44 -12.13 -0.17 -5.76
N GLN A 45 -13.42 0.10 -5.93
CA GLN A 45 -14.38 0.22 -4.84
C GLN A 45 -14.38 -1.04 -3.94
N SER A 46 -14.50 -2.22 -4.55
CA SER A 46 -14.53 -3.48 -3.81
C SER A 46 -13.20 -3.81 -3.15
N LEU A 47 -12.08 -3.46 -3.78
CA LEU A 47 -10.75 -3.72 -3.25
C LEU A 47 -10.49 -2.95 -1.95
N PHE A 48 -11.00 -1.73 -1.87
CA PHE A 48 -10.80 -0.82 -0.75
C PHE A 48 -11.99 -0.75 0.23
N ASP A 49 -13.04 -1.54 0.00
CA ASP A 49 -14.29 -1.53 0.77
C ASP A 49 -14.89 -0.12 0.91
N LEU A 50 -14.91 0.62 -0.21
CA LEU A 50 -15.41 2.00 -0.26
C LEU A 50 -16.92 2.05 -0.55
N THR A 51 -17.61 2.96 0.12
CA THR A 51 -18.99 3.30 -0.26
C THR A 51 -19.03 3.99 -1.63
N ASP A 52 -20.17 3.95 -2.31
CA ASP A 52 -20.35 4.65 -3.60
C ASP A 52 -20.04 6.15 -3.47
N ALA A 53 -20.41 6.79 -2.35
CA ALA A 53 -20.13 8.19 -2.11
C ALA A 53 -18.62 8.48 -1.99
N GLN A 54 -17.87 7.59 -1.34
CA GLN A 54 -16.43 7.74 -1.16
C GLN A 54 -15.66 7.57 -2.47
N ILE A 55 -15.93 6.49 -3.23
CA ILE A 55 -15.20 6.27 -4.49
C ILE A 55 -15.54 7.34 -5.53
N ASN A 56 -16.81 7.74 -5.66
CA ASN A 56 -17.21 8.78 -6.59
C ASN A 56 -16.64 10.15 -6.17
N GLY A 57 -16.64 10.45 -4.87
CA GLY A 57 -16.03 11.66 -4.34
C GLY A 57 -14.52 11.71 -4.59
N ALA A 58 -13.82 10.60 -4.40
CA ALA A 58 -12.39 10.50 -4.68
C ALA A 58 -12.08 10.67 -6.16
N LEU A 59 -12.78 9.95 -7.05
CA LEU A 59 -12.57 10.06 -8.50
C LEU A 59 -12.90 11.46 -9.03
N SER A 60 -13.99 12.07 -8.55
CA SER A 60 -14.34 13.46 -8.90
C SER A 60 -13.28 14.46 -8.44
N TYR A 61 -12.71 14.25 -7.26
CA TYR A 61 -11.64 15.11 -6.75
C TYR A 61 -10.37 14.97 -7.59
N ILE A 62 -9.97 13.74 -7.90
CA ILE A 62 -8.81 13.42 -8.76
C ILE A 62 -8.98 14.09 -10.12
N GLU A 63 -10.13 13.94 -10.77
CA GLU A 63 -10.35 14.55 -12.09
C GLU A 63 -10.31 16.09 -12.05
N THR A 64 -10.87 16.68 -11.00
CA THR A 64 -10.90 18.16 -10.84
C THR A 64 -9.52 18.74 -10.57
N HIS A 65 -8.64 17.99 -9.89
CA HIS A 65 -7.31 18.44 -9.46
C HIS A 65 -6.18 17.65 -10.14
N ARG A 66 -6.45 17.12 -11.33
CA ARG A 66 -5.63 16.06 -11.94
C ARG A 66 -4.14 16.37 -11.99
N ALA A 67 -3.76 17.55 -12.47
CA ALA A 67 -2.35 17.94 -12.58
C ALA A 67 -1.64 18.03 -11.22
N GLU A 68 -2.33 18.50 -10.18
CA GLU A 68 -1.77 18.57 -8.82
C GLU A 68 -1.62 17.18 -8.22
N VAL A 69 -2.65 16.34 -8.34
CA VAL A 69 -2.65 14.97 -7.82
C VAL A 69 -1.61 14.10 -8.51
N GLU A 70 -1.48 14.19 -9.84
CA GLU A 70 -0.46 13.46 -10.60
C GLU A 70 0.95 13.90 -10.15
N ALA A 71 1.19 15.19 -9.95
CA ALA A 71 2.50 15.67 -9.48
C ALA A 71 2.83 15.18 -8.06
N GLU A 72 1.87 15.18 -7.15
CA GLU A 72 2.05 14.63 -5.79
C GLU A 72 2.25 13.11 -5.81
N TYR A 73 1.52 12.40 -6.66
CA TYR A 73 1.62 10.96 -6.82
C TYR A 73 3.02 10.53 -7.30
N GLU A 74 3.60 11.23 -8.27
CA GLU A 74 4.98 10.97 -8.71
C GLU A 74 6.02 11.15 -7.59
N ILE A 75 5.82 12.12 -6.70
CA ILE A 75 6.68 12.30 -5.52
C ILE A 75 6.55 11.09 -4.58
N VAL A 76 5.31 10.65 -4.31
CA VAL A 76 5.05 9.48 -3.45
C VAL A 76 5.70 8.22 -4.02
N LEU A 77 5.60 7.97 -5.34
CA LEU A 77 6.23 6.82 -5.99
C LEU A 77 7.75 6.86 -5.82
N LYS A 78 8.36 8.02 -6.03
CA LYS A 78 9.80 8.21 -5.87
C LYS A 78 10.25 7.94 -4.43
N GLU A 79 9.58 8.53 -3.45
CA GLU A 79 9.93 8.34 -2.03
C GLU A 79 9.74 6.88 -1.59
N ALA A 80 8.68 6.21 -2.07
CA ALA A 80 8.43 4.80 -1.80
C ALA A 80 9.53 3.90 -2.39
N GLU A 81 10.00 4.19 -3.60
CA GLU A 81 11.13 3.52 -4.25
C GLU A 81 12.43 3.69 -3.46
N GLU A 82 12.76 4.93 -3.09
CA GLU A 82 13.96 5.25 -2.30
C GLU A 82 13.94 4.52 -0.94
N LEU A 83 12.80 4.53 -0.26
CA LEU A 83 12.63 3.84 1.01
C LEU A 83 12.77 2.32 0.87
N ARG A 84 12.21 1.75 -0.21
CA ARG A 84 12.32 0.31 -0.48
C ARG A 84 13.78 -0.06 -0.70
N GLN A 85 14.49 0.65 -1.56
CA GLN A 85 15.91 0.38 -1.83
C GLN A 85 16.76 0.48 -0.56
N TYR A 86 16.54 1.52 0.25
CA TYR A 86 17.25 1.71 1.51
C TYR A 86 17.08 0.52 2.46
N TYR A 87 15.84 0.05 2.66
CA TYR A 87 15.59 -1.08 3.55
C TYR A 87 16.00 -2.42 2.94
N GLU A 88 15.90 -2.61 1.62
CA GLU A 88 16.41 -3.80 0.94
C GLU A 88 17.92 -3.93 1.11
N GLU A 89 18.67 -2.83 0.98
CA GLU A 89 20.11 -2.80 1.21
C GLU A 89 20.44 -3.11 2.68
N GLN A 90 19.83 -2.40 3.63
CA GLN A 90 20.07 -2.64 5.04
C GLN A 90 19.67 -4.04 5.51
N ASN A 91 18.60 -4.60 4.96
CA ASN A 91 18.13 -5.92 5.34
C ASN A 91 18.90 -7.05 4.65
N ARG A 92 19.73 -6.78 3.63
CA ARG A 92 20.43 -7.81 2.85
C ARG A 92 21.26 -8.74 3.73
N ASP A 93 22.17 -8.16 4.52
CA ASP A 93 23.06 -8.93 5.39
C ASP A 93 22.30 -9.60 6.52
N ARG A 94 21.30 -8.91 7.07
CA ARG A 94 20.44 -9.46 8.13
C ARG A 94 19.64 -10.66 7.63
N LEU A 95 19.07 -10.59 6.44
CA LEU A 95 18.34 -11.70 5.82
C LEU A 95 19.28 -12.86 5.48
N ALA A 96 20.49 -12.59 5.00
CA ALA A 96 21.51 -13.61 4.78
C ALA A 96 21.90 -14.33 6.07
N GLN A 97 22.05 -13.60 7.19
CA GLN A 97 22.29 -14.17 8.51
C GLN A 97 21.10 -14.98 9.00
N ILE A 98 19.87 -14.47 8.86
CA ILE A 98 18.65 -15.20 9.27
C ILE A 98 18.52 -16.52 8.50
N ALA A 99 18.90 -16.54 7.22
CA ALA A 99 18.85 -17.73 6.39
C ALA A 99 19.79 -18.86 6.86
N THR A 100 20.84 -18.55 7.63
CA THR A 100 21.76 -19.54 8.20
C THR A 100 21.41 -19.97 9.63
N LEU A 101 20.43 -19.32 10.27
CA LEU A 101 20.04 -19.66 11.63
C LEU A 101 19.46 -21.08 11.70
N PRO A 102 19.80 -21.84 12.75
CA PRO A 102 19.20 -23.16 12.96
C PRO A 102 17.70 -23.03 13.28
N PRO A 103 16.92 -24.12 13.05
CA PRO A 103 15.54 -24.18 13.50
C PRO A 103 15.43 -23.86 15.00
N PRO A 104 14.33 -23.20 15.43
CA PRO A 104 14.06 -23.04 16.85
C PRO A 104 13.95 -24.41 17.54
N VAL A 105 14.49 -24.49 18.75
CA VAL A 105 14.50 -25.73 19.56
C VAL A 105 13.06 -26.25 19.73
N GLY A 106 12.83 -27.52 19.43
CA GLY A 106 11.53 -28.19 19.54
C GLY A 106 10.64 -28.05 18.31
N LEU A 107 11.09 -27.37 17.25
CA LEU A 107 10.37 -27.21 15.97
C LEU A 107 11.10 -27.85 14.78
N GLU A 108 12.13 -28.66 15.01
CA GLU A 108 13.01 -29.22 13.99
C GLU A 108 12.22 -30.03 12.93
N ALA A 109 11.32 -30.90 13.37
CA ALA A 109 10.50 -31.73 12.48
C ALA A 109 9.50 -30.90 11.64
N ALA A 110 9.02 -29.77 12.17
CA ALA A 110 8.15 -28.85 11.43
C ALA A 110 8.97 -28.06 10.38
N TRP A 111 10.18 -27.64 10.76
CA TRP A 111 11.12 -26.95 9.87
C TRP A 111 11.58 -27.85 8.72
N GLU A 112 11.86 -29.12 8.96
CA GLU A 112 12.24 -30.07 7.92
C GLU A 112 11.11 -30.23 6.87
N LYS A 113 9.86 -30.37 7.32
CA LYS A 113 8.69 -30.41 6.43
C LYS A 113 8.56 -29.14 5.59
N LEU A 114 8.82 -27.98 6.20
CA LEU A 114 8.81 -26.69 5.51
C LEU A 114 9.88 -26.63 4.41
N GLN A 115 11.12 -27.07 4.70
CA GLN A 115 12.20 -27.09 3.72
C GLN A 115 11.90 -28.03 2.55
N VAL A 116 11.36 -29.22 2.81
CA VAL A 116 10.94 -30.17 1.76
C VAL A 116 9.85 -29.58 0.87
N SER A 117 8.86 -28.89 1.46
CA SER A 117 7.80 -28.21 0.70
C SER A 117 8.37 -27.10 -0.18
N LYS A 118 9.27 -26.28 0.39
CA LYS A 118 9.94 -25.19 -0.33
C LYS A 118 10.74 -25.71 -1.53
N ALA A 119 11.53 -26.76 -1.35
CA ALA A 119 12.29 -27.40 -2.43
C ALA A 119 11.39 -27.98 -3.53
N ARG A 120 10.24 -28.55 -3.17
CA ARG A 120 9.25 -29.07 -4.13
C ARG A 120 8.63 -27.98 -4.98
N HIS A 121 8.37 -26.80 -4.41
CA HIS A 121 7.85 -25.66 -5.17
C HIS A 121 8.91 -25.07 -6.10
N LEU A 122 10.15 -24.94 -5.63
CA LEU A 122 11.27 -24.41 -6.43
C LEU A 122 11.68 -25.31 -7.60
N SER A 123 11.48 -26.63 -7.48
CA SER A 123 11.78 -27.60 -8.55
C SER A 123 10.67 -27.75 -9.59
N LYS A 124 9.50 -27.15 -9.35
CA LYS A 124 8.35 -27.16 -10.26
C LYS A 124 8.20 -25.87 -11.09
N THR A 125 8.98 -24.85 -10.76
CA THR A 125 9.06 -23.59 -11.50
C THR A 125 10.26 -23.63 -12.43
#